data_AF-A0A812QHN9-F1
#
_entry.id   AF-A0A812QHN9-F1
#
_cell.length_a   1.000
_cell.length_b   1.000
_cell.length_c   1.000
_cell.angle_alpha   90.00
_cell.angle_beta   90.00
_cell.angle_gamma   90.00
#
_symmetry.space_group_name_H-M   'P 1'
#
loop_
_entity.id
_entity.type
_entity.pdbx_description
1 polymer ?
#
loop_
_entity_poly.entity_id
_entity_poly.type
_entity_poly.pdbx_seq_one_letter_code
_entity_poly.pdbx_strand_id
1 'polypeptide(L)'
;MVLVRAGVGRRRARNGMLLCALVCLVVQLPTFTAPGDRHGGSKVVRRAAQKDAEGFQGFGLHGAALTASSAVLGPALDGTAHGNFGVLAYHFPPPVPVMLGSYKLFSTAIWVPPLFAFAGLLISSLYWLIDNALAVKAEQRSPSLLQTLAAVMCFAANYWASGFMSSNDLGTGKTVQRLISCVLALWAISAWRVFDGTTTGLVVSVMTAVGGTLIEVFLINAPWWDLYAYSKADFWGVDSWIPWVYFCGAPAVGNLSRLIRNRLA
;
A
#
# COMPACT_ATOMS: atom_id res chain seq x y z
N MET A 1 22.96 36.71 32.18
CA MET A 1 22.02 35.58 32.29
C MET A 1 20.83 35.89 31.39
N VAL A 2 20.86 35.46 30.13
CA VAL A 2 19.82 35.77 29.13
C VAL A 2 19.13 34.47 28.75
N LEU A 3 17.86 34.33 29.12
CA LEU A 3 16.99 33.23 28.72
C LEU A 3 16.60 33.42 27.24
N VAL A 4 17.01 32.51 26.37
CA VAL A 4 16.49 32.40 25.01
C VAL A 4 15.34 31.39 25.02
N ARG A 5 14.12 31.91 24.80
CA ARG A 5 12.89 31.13 24.66
C ARG A 5 12.83 30.62 23.21
N ALA A 6 12.99 29.31 23.02
CA ALA A 6 12.88 28.69 21.70
C ALA A 6 11.41 28.70 21.23
N GLY A 7 11.16 29.38 20.11
CA GLY A 7 9.86 29.39 19.44
C GLY A 7 9.66 28.12 18.62
N VAL A 8 8.77 27.23 19.08
CA VAL A 8 8.28 26.09 18.30
C VAL A 8 7.26 26.61 17.28
N GLY A 9 7.73 26.87 16.06
CA GLY A 9 6.92 27.34 14.94
C GLY A 9 6.12 26.23 14.28
N ARG A 10 4.79 26.23 14.51
CA ARG A 10 3.75 25.44 13.84
C ARG A 10 3.88 25.47 12.31
N ARG A 11 4.28 24.36 11.67
CA ARG A 11 4.07 24.10 10.22
C ARG A 11 3.89 22.60 9.96
N ARG A 12 2.67 22.06 10.07
CA ARG A 12 2.43 20.61 9.84
C ARG A 12 1.13 20.22 9.13
N ALA A 13 0.44 21.14 8.44
CA ALA A 13 -0.92 20.88 7.92
C ALA A 13 -1.10 20.96 6.39
N ARG A 14 -0.05 21.07 5.57
CA ARG A 14 -0.19 21.31 4.11
C ARG A 14 0.09 20.13 3.18
N ASN A 15 0.55 18.98 3.69
CA ASN A 15 1.04 17.89 2.83
C ASN A 15 -0.04 16.87 2.41
N GLY A 16 -1.22 16.84 3.04
CA GLY A 16 -2.25 15.83 2.77
C GLY A 16 -2.96 15.98 1.40
N MET A 17 -2.97 17.17 0.82
CA MET A 17 -3.75 17.44 -0.41
C MET A 17 -3.04 17.00 -1.71
N LEU A 18 -1.71 16.84 -1.69
CA LEU A 18 -0.93 16.43 -2.87
C LEU A 18 -1.00 14.92 -3.16
N LEU A 19 -1.33 14.09 -2.18
CA LEU A 19 -1.39 12.64 -2.34
C LEU A 19 -2.53 12.21 -3.29
N CYS A 20 -3.64 12.97 -3.32
CA CYS A 20 -4.79 12.71 -4.21
C CYS A 20 -4.45 12.87 -5.70
N ALA A 21 -3.54 13.78 -6.05
CA ALA A 21 -3.21 14.07 -7.45
C ALA A 21 -2.37 12.95 -8.09
N LEU A 22 -1.52 12.29 -7.31
CA LEU A 22 -0.67 11.19 -7.78
C LEU A 22 -1.45 9.91 -8.09
N VAL A 23 -2.53 9.64 -7.36
CA VAL A 23 -3.41 8.48 -7.61
C VAL A 23 -4.20 8.65 -8.92
N CYS A 24 -4.60 9.86 -9.27
CA CYS A 24 -5.31 10.13 -10.53
C CYS A 24 -4.44 9.95 -11.78
N LEU A 25 -3.11 10.17 -11.67
CA LEU A 25 -2.21 10.09 -12.83
C LEU A 25 -1.96 8.64 -13.30
N VAL A 26 -2.09 7.66 -12.40
CA VAL A 26 -1.80 6.24 -12.72
C VAL A 26 -2.99 5.53 -13.40
N VAL A 27 -4.19 6.13 -13.38
CA VAL A 27 -5.43 5.49 -13.88
C VAL A 27 -5.77 5.87 -15.33
N GLN A 28 -5.02 6.79 -15.95
CA GLN A 28 -5.23 7.15 -17.36
C GLN A 28 -4.43 6.21 -18.28
N LEU A 29 -5.02 5.06 -18.64
CA LEU A 29 -4.50 4.19 -19.70
C LEU A 29 -5.27 4.42 -21.02
N PRO A 30 -4.58 4.47 -22.18
CA PRO A 30 -5.22 4.61 -23.48
C PRO A 30 -5.94 3.32 -23.89
N THR A 31 -7.16 3.47 -24.41
CA THR A 31 -7.92 2.37 -25.04
C THR A 31 -7.29 2.02 -26.39
N PHE A 32 -6.71 0.83 -26.50
CA PHE A 32 -6.20 0.30 -27.79
C PHE A 32 -7.26 -0.57 -28.45
N THR A 33 -7.67 -0.21 -29.66
CA THR A 33 -8.49 -1.04 -30.54
C THR A 33 -7.58 -1.87 -31.44
N ALA A 34 -7.65 -3.20 -31.33
CA ALA A 34 -6.88 -4.09 -32.19
C ALA A 34 -7.50 -4.17 -33.60
N PRO A 35 -6.69 -4.18 -34.69
CA PRO A 35 -7.18 -4.40 -36.04
C PRO A 35 -7.45 -5.89 -36.27
N GLY A 36 -8.60 -6.20 -36.87
CA GLY A 36 -9.01 -7.56 -37.18
C GLY A 36 -8.31 -8.11 -38.41
N ASP A 37 -7.89 -9.37 -38.37
CA ASP A 37 -7.41 -10.07 -39.56
C ASP A 37 -7.90 -11.52 -39.66
N ARG A 38 -8.24 -11.91 -40.90
CA ARG A 38 -8.87 -13.20 -41.26
C ARG A 38 -7.79 -14.13 -41.81
N HIS A 39 -7.69 -15.40 -41.36
CA HIS A 39 -7.30 -16.56 -42.20
C HIS A 39 -7.29 -17.92 -41.45
N GLY A 40 -8.24 -18.82 -41.77
CA GLY A 40 -8.00 -20.23 -42.14
C GLY A 40 -7.38 -21.30 -41.22
N GLY A 41 -6.97 -21.05 -39.97
CA GLY A 41 -6.50 -22.11 -39.05
C GLY A 41 -7.61 -22.67 -38.14
N SER A 42 -7.53 -23.95 -37.73
CA SER A 42 -8.45 -24.62 -36.78
C SER A 42 -8.96 -23.65 -35.72
N LYS A 43 -10.22 -23.21 -35.88
CA LYS A 43 -10.81 -22.09 -35.13
C LYS A 43 -10.75 -22.31 -33.62
N VAL A 44 -10.72 -23.56 -33.18
CA VAL A 44 -10.69 -23.95 -31.76
C VAL A 44 -9.30 -23.76 -31.16
N VAL A 45 -8.26 -24.25 -31.83
CA VAL A 45 -6.87 -24.13 -31.36
C VAL A 45 -6.41 -22.67 -31.40
N ARG A 46 -6.79 -21.92 -32.44
CA ARG A 46 -6.53 -20.47 -32.51
C ARG A 46 -7.27 -19.68 -31.45
N ARG A 47 -8.53 -20.01 -31.15
CA ARG A 47 -9.29 -19.34 -30.09
C ARG A 47 -8.72 -19.61 -28.70
N ALA A 48 -8.26 -20.83 -28.43
CA ALA A 48 -7.61 -21.16 -27.17
C ALA A 48 -6.28 -20.40 -27.03
N ALA A 49 -5.39 -20.48 -28.02
CA ALA A 49 -4.12 -19.78 -28.01
C ALA A 49 -4.26 -18.25 -27.95
N GLN A 50 -5.28 -17.69 -28.60
CA GLN A 50 -5.58 -16.26 -28.55
C GLN A 50 -6.10 -15.83 -27.17
N LYS A 51 -6.97 -16.63 -26.54
CA LYS A 51 -7.48 -16.38 -25.19
C LYS A 51 -6.38 -16.48 -24.12
N ASP A 52 -5.43 -17.39 -24.31
CA ASP A 52 -4.27 -17.56 -23.43
C ASP A 52 -3.27 -16.39 -23.59
N ALA A 53 -3.04 -15.92 -24.83
CA ALA A 53 -2.20 -14.76 -25.11
C ALA A 53 -2.80 -13.45 -24.57
N GLU A 54 -4.11 -13.25 -24.73
CA GLU A 54 -4.86 -12.12 -24.17
C GLU A 54 -4.86 -12.14 -22.64
N GLY A 55 -5.00 -13.34 -22.03
CA GLY A 55 -4.87 -13.53 -20.58
C GLY A 55 -3.47 -13.18 -20.05
N PHE A 56 -2.41 -13.57 -20.76
CA PHE A 56 -1.02 -13.29 -20.37
C PHE A 56 -0.65 -11.81 -20.52
N GLN A 57 -1.05 -11.16 -21.62
CA GLN A 57 -0.84 -9.72 -21.81
C GLN A 57 -1.63 -8.88 -20.80
N GLY A 58 -2.88 -9.24 -20.53
CA GLY A 58 -3.69 -8.60 -19.50
C GLY A 58 -3.07 -8.72 -18.11
N PHE A 59 -2.48 -9.87 -17.77
CA PHE A 59 -1.73 -10.06 -16.52
C PHE A 59 -0.46 -9.19 -16.46
N GLY A 60 0.29 -9.09 -17.56
CA GLY A 60 1.49 -8.26 -17.64
C GLY A 60 1.23 -6.77 -17.40
N LEU A 61 0.24 -6.19 -18.10
CA LEU A 61 -0.15 -4.79 -17.94
C LEU A 61 -0.75 -4.51 -16.54
N HIS A 62 -1.58 -5.42 -16.04
CA HIS A 62 -2.12 -5.35 -14.68
C HIS A 62 -1.00 -5.33 -13.63
N GLY A 63 -0.05 -6.26 -13.73
CA GLY A 63 1.09 -6.35 -12.83
C GLY A 63 1.96 -5.10 -12.87
N ALA A 64 2.24 -4.57 -14.07
CA ALA A 64 3.02 -3.34 -14.24
C ALA A 64 2.34 -2.13 -13.58
N ALA A 65 1.04 -1.93 -13.79
CA ALA A 65 0.29 -0.82 -13.21
C ALA A 65 0.29 -0.85 -11.68
N LEU A 66 0.12 -2.04 -11.09
CA LEU A 66 0.09 -2.20 -9.62
C LEU A 66 1.48 -2.06 -9.00
N THR A 67 2.49 -2.64 -9.64
CA THR A 67 3.90 -2.48 -9.26
C THR A 67 4.28 -1.00 -9.25
N ALA A 68 3.96 -0.25 -10.30
CA ALA A 68 4.24 1.18 -10.40
C ALA A 68 3.46 2.01 -9.35
N SER A 69 2.16 1.72 -9.18
CA SER A 69 1.33 2.40 -8.17
C SER A 69 1.90 2.23 -6.77
N SER A 70 2.25 1.00 -6.39
CA SER A 70 2.77 0.69 -5.06
C SER A 70 4.19 1.21 -4.85
N ALA A 71 5.06 1.15 -5.87
CA ALA A 71 6.41 1.73 -5.82
C ALA A 71 6.41 3.24 -5.54
N VAL A 72 5.32 3.94 -5.87
CA VAL A 72 5.19 5.38 -5.65
C VAL A 72 4.41 5.67 -4.36
N LEU A 73 3.21 5.12 -4.23
CA LEU A 73 2.31 5.43 -3.11
C LEU A 73 2.84 4.91 -1.78
N GLY A 74 3.42 3.71 -1.76
CA GLY A 74 3.95 3.08 -0.54
C GLY A 74 5.04 3.93 0.12
N PRO A 75 6.16 4.21 -0.56
CA PRO A 75 7.23 5.05 -0.02
C PRO A 75 6.79 6.49 0.29
N ALA A 76 5.83 7.03 -0.47
CA ALA A 76 5.27 8.34 -0.18
C ALA A 76 4.49 8.34 1.15
N LEU A 77 3.63 7.34 1.38
CA LEU A 77 2.92 7.18 2.65
C LEU A 77 3.90 6.94 3.79
N ASP A 78 4.84 6.02 3.61
CA ASP A 78 5.82 5.68 4.62
C ASP A 78 6.68 6.88 5.03
N GLY A 79 7.27 7.57 4.06
CA GLY A 79 8.11 8.73 4.31
C GLY A 79 7.33 9.93 4.88
N THR A 80 6.11 10.19 4.39
CA THR A 80 5.32 11.35 4.84
C THR A 80 4.59 11.11 6.16
N ALA A 81 4.19 9.88 6.44
CA ALA A 81 3.62 9.47 7.71
C ALA A 81 4.75 9.09 8.67
N HIS A 82 5.31 7.89 8.58
CA HIS A 82 6.19 7.36 9.62
C HIS A 82 7.54 8.07 9.69
N GLY A 83 8.18 8.35 8.54
CA GLY A 83 9.47 9.04 8.50
C GLY A 83 9.38 10.48 9.04
N ASN A 84 8.51 11.31 8.47
CA ASN A 84 8.35 12.71 8.89
C ASN A 84 7.76 12.89 10.30
N PHE A 85 7.04 11.89 10.80
CA PHE A 85 6.58 11.86 12.19
C PHE A 85 7.63 11.35 13.18
N GLY A 86 8.78 10.84 12.71
CA GLY A 86 9.82 10.28 13.56
C GLY A 86 9.41 8.96 14.22
N VAL A 87 8.48 8.24 13.60
CA VAL A 87 8.02 6.91 14.04
C VAL A 87 9.03 5.85 13.64
N LEU A 88 9.68 6.01 12.48
CA LEU A 88 10.79 5.19 12.05
C LEU A 88 11.91 6.04 11.45
N ALA A 89 13.13 5.49 11.47
CA ALA A 89 14.31 6.09 10.85
C ALA A 89 15.13 5.05 10.10
N TYR A 90 15.42 5.33 8.83
CA TYR A 90 16.33 4.54 8.00
C TYR A 90 17.79 4.81 8.38
N HIS A 91 18.59 3.75 8.48
CA HIS A 91 20.01 3.83 8.85
C HIS A 91 20.91 3.53 7.65
N PHE A 92 20.69 2.39 6.97
CA PHE A 92 21.55 1.95 5.86
C PHE A 92 20.78 1.34 4.68
N PRO A 93 21.12 1.69 3.42
CA PRO A 93 21.91 2.87 3.04
C PRO A 93 21.21 4.18 3.47
N PRO A 94 21.94 5.31 3.56
CA PRO A 94 21.35 6.58 3.98
C PRO A 94 20.10 6.93 3.15
N PRO A 95 19.02 7.42 3.78
CA PRO A 95 17.78 7.71 3.08
C PRO A 95 17.95 8.87 2.10
N VAL A 96 17.37 8.71 0.92
CA VAL A 96 17.40 9.73 -0.14
C VAL A 96 16.22 10.70 0.07
N PRO A 97 16.45 12.02 0.12
CA PRO A 97 15.37 12.98 0.23
C PRO A 97 14.59 13.10 -1.08
N VAL A 98 13.27 13.03 -1.00
CA VAL A 98 12.37 13.34 -2.12
C VAL A 98 11.97 14.80 -2.04
N MET A 99 12.28 15.57 -3.08
CA MET A 99 12.17 17.03 -3.11
C MET A 99 11.07 17.50 -4.07
N LEU A 100 10.38 18.59 -3.72
CA LEU A 100 9.54 19.38 -4.62
C LEU A 100 10.11 20.80 -4.66
N GLY A 101 10.89 21.10 -5.71
CA GLY A 101 11.71 22.31 -5.75
C GLY A 101 12.71 22.31 -4.58
N SER A 102 12.70 23.37 -3.76
CA SER A 102 13.55 23.48 -2.57
C SER A 102 12.96 22.82 -1.31
N TYR A 103 11.75 22.26 -1.38
CA TYR A 103 11.07 21.70 -0.22
C TYR A 103 11.27 20.17 -0.15
N LYS A 104 11.82 19.69 0.97
CA LYS A 104 11.88 18.25 1.27
C LYS A 104 10.48 17.74 1.61
N LEU A 105 9.96 16.81 0.80
CA LEU A 105 8.67 16.17 1.06
C LEU A 105 8.81 15.07 2.12
N PHE A 106 9.73 14.14 1.90
CA PHE A 106 10.05 13.04 2.82
C PHE A 106 11.44 12.47 2.49
N SER A 107 11.86 11.41 3.17
CA SER A 107 13.08 10.68 2.85
C SER A 107 12.79 9.18 2.91
N THR A 108 13.37 8.40 2.00
CA THR A 108 13.14 6.95 1.90
C THR A 108 14.43 6.25 1.49
N ALA A 109 14.65 5.02 1.95
CA ALA A 109 15.79 4.22 1.52
C ALA A 109 15.55 3.64 0.12
N ILE A 110 16.61 3.45 -0.68
CA ILE A 110 16.49 3.05 -2.09
C ILE A 110 15.85 1.67 -2.29
N TRP A 111 15.91 0.79 -1.29
CA TRP A 111 15.31 -0.54 -1.33
C TRP A 111 13.81 -0.54 -0.98
N VAL A 112 13.28 0.56 -0.43
CA VAL A 112 11.88 0.66 -0.01
C VAL A 112 10.92 0.71 -1.19
N PRO A 113 11.12 1.54 -2.25
CA PRO A 113 10.26 1.50 -3.43
C PRO A 113 10.18 0.13 -4.11
N PRO A 114 11.29 -0.59 -4.39
CA PRO A 114 11.22 -1.96 -4.91
C PRO A 114 10.44 -2.93 -4.00
N LEU A 115 10.58 -2.81 -2.68
CA LEU A 115 9.87 -3.68 -1.73
C LEU A 115 8.34 -3.43 -1.78
N PHE A 116 7.91 -2.16 -1.79
CA PHE A 116 6.50 -1.83 -1.96
C PHE A 116 5.96 -2.22 -3.33
N ALA A 117 6.78 -2.10 -4.39
CA ALA A 117 6.43 -2.55 -5.73
C ALA A 117 6.13 -4.06 -5.75
N PHE A 118 7.01 -4.85 -5.12
CA PHE A 118 6.84 -6.29 -4.97
C PHE A 118 5.61 -6.64 -4.13
N ALA A 119 5.38 -5.94 -3.02
CA ALA A 119 4.18 -6.13 -2.19
C ALA A 119 2.89 -5.87 -2.99
N GLY A 120 2.86 -4.80 -3.79
CA GLY A 120 1.74 -4.49 -4.68
C GLY A 120 1.44 -5.62 -5.67
N LEU A 121 2.48 -6.13 -6.34
CA LEU A 121 2.37 -7.25 -7.26
C LEU A 121 1.88 -8.53 -6.55
N LEU A 122 2.44 -8.84 -5.38
CA LEU A 122 2.12 -10.03 -4.61
C LEU A 122 0.67 -10.03 -4.12
N ILE A 123 0.23 -8.94 -3.48
CA ILE A 123 -1.15 -8.80 -2.99
C ILE A 123 -2.13 -8.92 -4.16
N SER A 124 -1.84 -8.26 -5.27
CA SER A 124 -2.69 -8.30 -6.47
C SER A 124 -2.78 -9.70 -7.08
N SER A 125 -1.65 -10.42 -7.12
CA SER A 125 -1.61 -11.82 -7.57
C SER A 125 -2.42 -12.73 -6.64
N LEU A 126 -2.34 -12.52 -5.32
CA LEU A 126 -3.13 -13.26 -4.35
C LEU A 126 -4.63 -13.01 -4.54
N TYR A 127 -5.05 -11.76 -4.73
CA TYR A 127 -6.44 -11.43 -5.05
C TYR A 127 -6.90 -12.13 -6.31
N TRP A 128 -6.10 -12.10 -7.38
CA TRP A 128 -6.41 -12.79 -8.63
C TRP A 128 -6.62 -14.30 -8.43
N LEU A 129 -5.66 -14.97 -7.78
CA LEU A 129 -5.67 -16.42 -7.58
C LEU A 129 -6.80 -16.86 -6.65
N ILE A 130 -6.94 -16.20 -5.50
CA ILE A 130 -7.90 -16.58 -4.47
C ILE A 130 -9.33 -16.22 -4.90
N ASP A 131 -9.55 -15.09 -5.58
CA ASP A 131 -10.86 -14.79 -6.15
C ASP A 131 -11.31 -15.91 -7.07
N ASN A 132 -10.45 -16.35 -7.99
CA ASN A 132 -10.76 -17.44 -8.91
C ASN A 132 -10.99 -18.76 -8.16
N ALA A 133 -10.14 -19.09 -7.18
CA ALA A 133 -10.24 -20.33 -6.39
C ALA A 133 -11.53 -20.40 -5.54
N LEU A 134 -11.96 -19.27 -4.97
CA LEU A 134 -13.17 -19.18 -4.14
C LEU A 134 -14.43 -18.88 -4.95
N ALA A 135 -14.34 -18.79 -6.28
CA ALA A 135 -15.47 -18.45 -7.16
C ALA A 135 -16.27 -17.22 -6.69
N VAL A 136 -15.57 -16.21 -6.13
CA VAL A 136 -16.19 -14.95 -5.68
C VAL A 136 -17.08 -14.36 -6.78
N LYS A 137 -18.26 -13.86 -6.40
CA LYS A 137 -19.25 -13.37 -7.37
C LYS A 137 -18.71 -12.21 -8.19
N ALA A 138 -19.13 -12.11 -9.46
CA ALA A 138 -18.63 -11.10 -10.39
C ALA A 138 -18.86 -9.66 -9.89
N GLU A 139 -19.98 -9.42 -9.20
CA GLU A 139 -20.33 -8.12 -8.64
C GLU A 139 -19.33 -7.70 -7.53
N GLN A 140 -18.89 -8.67 -6.73
CA GLN A 140 -17.91 -8.45 -5.65
C GLN A 140 -16.48 -8.26 -6.18
N ARG A 141 -16.21 -8.74 -7.39
CA ARG A 141 -14.94 -8.52 -8.11
C ARG A 141 -14.93 -7.23 -8.92
N SER A 142 -16.00 -6.45 -8.90
CA SER A 142 -16.18 -5.28 -9.78
C SER A 142 -16.37 -3.98 -9.01
N PRO A 143 -15.38 -3.56 -8.20
CA PRO A 143 -15.48 -2.32 -7.47
C PRO A 143 -15.55 -1.14 -8.45
N SER A 144 -16.34 -0.13 -8.11
CA SER A 144 -16.37 1.12 -8.87
C SER A 144 -15.07 1.90 -8.69
N LEU A 145 -14.80 2.85 -9.60
CA LEU A 145 -13.67 3.77 -9.45
C LEU A 145 -13.76 4.55 -8.13
N LEU A 146 -14.95 5.05 -7.78
CA LEU A 146 -15.16 5.81 -6.55
C LEU A 146 -14.90 4.97 -5.31
N GLN A 147 -15.42 3.73 -5.27
CA GLN A 147 -15.17 2.79 -4.17
C GLN A 147 -13.68 2.47 -4.02
N THR A 148 -12.98 2.27 -5.13
CA THR A 148 -11.55 1.99 -5.15
C THR A 148 -10.74 3.17 -4.64
N LEU A 149 -11.02 4.38 -5.14
CA LEU A 149 -10.36 5.60 -4.66
C LEU A 149 -10.65 5.85 -3.18
N ALA A 150 -11.90 5.65 -2.73
CA ALA A 150 -12.26 5.76 -1.32
C ALA A 150 -11.51 4.75 -0.45
N ALA A 151 -11.33 3.51 -0.91
CA ALA A 151 -10.54 2.50 -0.20
C ALA A 151 -9.06 2.90 -0.10
N VAL A 152 -8.46 3.37 -1.19
CA VAL A 152 -7.07 3.88 -1.21
C VAL A 152 -6.91 5.08 -0.27
N MET A 153 -7.86 6.02 -0.28
CA MET A 153 -7.85 7.17 0.61
C MET A 153 -8.05 6.77 2.08
N CYS A 154 -8.90 5.78 2.36
CA CYS A 154 -9.10 5.25 3.71
C CYS A 154 -7.82 4.59 4.24
N PHE A 155 -7.13 3.82 3.41
CA PHE A 155 -5.83 3.24 3.74
C PHE A 155 -4.76 4.33 3.94
N ALA A 156 -4.66 5.31 3.04
CA ALA A 156 -3.74 6.42 3.18
C ALA A 156 -3.96 7.21 4.49
N ALA A 157 -5.23 7.44 4.84
CA ALA A 157 -5.60 8.08 6.10
C ALA A 157 -5.25 7.22 7.32
N ASN A 158 -5.47 5.91 7.25
CA ASN A 158 -5.07 4.96 8.30
C ASN A 158 -3.54 4.97 8.51
N TYR A 159 -2.77 4.89 7.44
CA TYR A 159 -1.30 4.96 7.47
C TYR A 159 -0.83 6.29 8.06
N TRP A 160 -1.40 7.41 7.63
CA TRP A 160 -1.05 8.73 8.17
C TRP A 160 -1.43 8.89 9.64
N ALA A 161 -2.63 8.44 10.03
CA ALA A 161 -3.11 8.47 11.40
C ALA A 161 -2.23 7.62 12.33
N SER A 162 -1.74 6.46 11.87
CA SER A 162 -0.82 5.61 12.64
C SER A 162 0.47 6.36 12.98
N GLY A 163 1.07 7.06 12.00
CA GLY A 163 2.25 7.88 12.21
C GLY A 163 1.98 9.04 13.17
N PHE A 164 0.88 9.76 12.95
CA PHE A 164 0.47 10.87 13.80
C PHE A 164 0.25 10.44 15.25
N MET A 165 -0.55 9.39 15.49
CA MET A 165 -0.85 8.89 16.84
C MET A 165 0.40 8.38 17.57
N SER A 166 1.29 7.66 16.87
CA SER A 166 2.53 7.16 17.48
C SER A 166 3.52 8.30 17.80
N SER A 167 3.54 9.37 17.00
CA SER A 167 4.45 10.50 17.21
C SER A 167 4.03 11.47 18.31
N ASN A 168 2.74 11.61 18.59
CA ASN A 168 2.28 12.49 19.65
C ASN A 168 2.65 11.88 21.01
N ASP A 169 3.02 12.72 21.97
CA ASP A 169 3.17 12.35 23.38
C ASP A 169 1.80 12.12 24.05
N LEU A 170 0.90 11.39 23.37
CA LEU A 170 -0.33 10.84 23.96
C LEU A 170 -0.02 9.91 25.16
N GLY A 171 1.25 9.60 25.35
CA GLY A 171 1.86 8.94 26.49
C GLY A 171 2.88 7.92 25.99
N THR A 172 4.02 7.81 26.66
CA THR A 172 4.99 6.75 26.40
C THR A 172 4.63 5.54 27.26
N GLY A 173 4.15 4.45 26.66
CA GLY A 173 3.88 3.23 27.40
C GLY A 173 3.06 2.20 26.65
N LYS A 174 3.18 0.94 27.08
CA LYS A 174 2.49 -0.22 26.49
C LYS A 174 0.97 -0.05 26.42
N THR A 175 0.36 0.66 27.37
CA THR A 175 -1.08 0.93 27.37
C THR A 175 -1.51 1.83 26.22
N VAL A 176 -0.74 2.88 25.93
CA VAL A 176 -1.03 3.80 24.81
C VAL A 176 -0.85 3.09 23.48
N GLN A 177 0.22 2.30 23.32
CA GLN A 177 0.44 1.53 22.10
C GLN A 177 -0.68 0.51 21.84
N ARG A 178 -1.17 -0.17 22.88
CA ARG A 178 -2.34 -1.05 22.77
C ARG A 178 -3.59 -0.29 22.34
N LEU A 179 -3.82 0.91 22.89
CA LEU A 179 -4.97 1.74 22.48
C LEU A 179 -4.87 2.13 21.00
N ILE A 180 -3.70 2.57 20.54
CA ILE A 180 -3.45 2.87 19.13
C ILE A 180 -3.71 1.62 18.27
N SER A 181 -3.18 0.46 18.69
CA SER A 181 -3.40 -0.82 18.03
C SER A 181 -4.89 -1.16 17.93
N CYS A 182 -5.66 -1.02 19.02
CA CYS A 182 -7.11 -1.24 19.02
C CYS A 182 -7.85 -0.30 18.06
N VAL A 183 -7.51 1.00 18.06
CA VAL A 183 -8.13 1.99 17.16
C VAL A 183 -7.84 1.64 15.70
N LEU A 184 -6.58 1.33 15.37
CA LEU A 184 -6.20 0.95 14.01
C LEU A 184 -6.80 -0.40 13.59
N ALA A 185 -6.96 -1.35 14.51
CA ALA A 185 -7.64 -2.62 14.27
C ALA A 185 -9.10 -2.41 13.88
N LEU A 186 -9.84 -1.65 14.69
CA LEU A 186 -11.25 -1.33 14.42
C LEU A 186 -11.40 -0.59 13.09
N TRP A 187 -10.50 0.35 12.80
CA TRP A 187 -10.45 1.04 11.51
C TRP A 187 -10.22 0.05 10.36
N ALA A 188 -9.18 -0.78 10.44
CA ALA A 188 -8.78 -1.70 9.38
C ALA A 188 -9.87 -2.75 9.08
N ILE A 189 -10.49 -3.31 10.12
CA ILE A 189 -11.61 -4.24 9.99
C ILE A 189 -12.83 -3.55 9.35
N SER A 190 -13.14 -2.32 9.78
CA SER A 190 -14.22 -1.53 9.19
C SER A 190 -13.96 -1.21 7.72
N ALA A 191 -12.71 -0.85 7.38
CA ALA A 191 -12.30 -0.57 6.01
C ALA A 191 -12.47 -1.81 5.12
N TRP A 192 -12.03 -2.99 5.56
CA TRP A 192 -12.31 -4.24 4.84
C TRP A 192 -13.81 -4.45 4.66
N ARG A 193 -14.60 -4.33 5.75
CA ARG A 193 -16.03 -4.63 5.72
C ARG A 193 -16.83 -3.69 4.80
N VAL A 194 -16.42 -2.42 4.71
CA VAL A 194 -17.07 -1.38 3.92
C VAL A 194 -16.63 -1.43 2.45
N PHE A 195 -15.33 -1.56 2.19
CA PHE A 195 -14.80 -1.38 0.84
C PHE A 195 -14.64 -2.69 0.07
N ASP A 196 -14.45 -3.83 0.72
CA ASP A 196 -14.21 -5.12 0.05
C ASP A 196 -15.26 -6.15 0.46
N GLY A 197 -15.30 -6.51 1.75
CA GLY A 197 -16.29 -7.42 2.33
C GLY A 197 -16.24 -8.85 1.81
N THR A 198 -15.26 -9.20 0.97
CA THR A 198 -15.10 -10.57 0.43
C THR A 198 -14.25 -11.45 1.34
N THR A 199 -14.46 -12.77 1.22
CA THR A 199 -13.61 -13.76 1.90
C THR A 199 -12.16 -13.70 1.39
N THR A 200 -11.96 -13.51 0.07
CA THR A 200 -10.62 -13.24 -0.48
C THR A 200 -9.97 -12.07 0.22
N GLY A 201 -10.68 -10.94 0.34
CA GLY A 201 -10.14 -9.75 0.97
C GLY A 201 -9.75 -9.99 2.42
N LEU A 202 -10.56 -10.75 3.17
CA LEU A 202 -10.23 -11.09 4.55
C LEU A 202 -8.96 -11.96 4.64
N VAL A 203 -8.88 -13.01 3.82
CA VAL A 203 -7.72 -13.92 3.79
C VAL A 203 -6.45 -13.17 3.41
N VAL A 204 -6.50 -12.36 2.34
CA VAL A 204 -5.33 -11.60 1.87
C VAL A 204 -4.95 -10.51 2.88
N SER A 205 -5.91 -9.86 3.54
CA SER A 205 -5.63 -8.92 4.64
C SER A 205 -4.89 -9.59 5.79
N VAL A 206 -5.30 -10.79 6.22
CA VAL A 206 -4.60 -11.54 7.27
C VAL A 206 -3.20 -11.94 6.81
N MET A 207 -3.06 -12.47 5.59
CA MET A 207 -1.76 -12.82 5.02
C MET A 207 -0.82 -11.62 4.92
N THR A 208 -1.34 -10.45 4.53
CA THR A 208 -0.57 -9.22 4.40
C THR A 208 -0.17 -8.67 5.78
N ALA A 209 -1.08 -8.71 6.75
CA ALA A 209 -0.80 -8.32 8.14
C ALA A 209 0.32 -9.15 8.76
N VAL A 210 0.24 -10.47 8.62
CA VAL A 210 1.26 -11.39 9.17
C VAL A 210 2.55 -11.29 8.36
N GLY A 211 2.48 -11.43 7.03
CA GLY A 211 3.64 -11.45 6.16
C GLY A 211 4.43 -10.14 6.17
N GLY A 212 3.75 -8.99 6.07
CA GLY A 212 4.38 -7.68 6.15
C GLY A 212 5.10 -7.47 7.48
N THR A 213 4.42 -7.78 8.60
CA THR A 213 5.04 -7.66 9.93
C THR A 213 6.25 -8.58 10.09
N LEU A 214 6.20 -9.82 9.60
CA LEU A 214 7.33 -10.74 9.67
C LEU A 214 8.52 -10.27 8.81
N ILE A 215 8.25 -9.69 7.63
CA ILE A 215 9.29 -9.10 6.78
C ILE A 215 9.95 -7.94 7.51
N GLU A 216 9.18 -7.05 8.15
CA GLU A 216 9.75 -5.94 8.93
C GLU A 216 10.59 -6.42 10.12
N VAL A 217 10.07 -7.37 10.91
CA VAL A 217 10.83 -7.99 12.00
C VAL A 217 12.14 -8.58 11.47
N PHE A 218 12.12 -9.23 10.31
CA PHE A 218 13.34 -9.75 9.68
C PHE A 218 14.29 -8.63 9.25
N LEU A 219 13.80 -7.57 8.60
CA LEU A 219 14.62 -6.44 8.13
C LEU A 219 15.28 -5.65 9.28
N ILE A 220 14.66 -5.63 10.46
CA ILE A 220 15.16 -4.92 11.65
C ILE A 220 16.11 -5.79 12.47
N ASN A 221 15.80 -7.08 12.64
CA ASN A 221 16.52 -7.96 13.57
C ASN A 221 17.56 -8.86 12.88
N ALA A 222 17.65 -8.85 11.55
CA ALA A 222 18.70 -9.59 10.85
C ALA A 222 20.08 -9.01 11.25
N PRO A 223 21.00 -9.84 11.80
CA PRO A 223 22.22 -9.35 12.45
C PRO A 223 23.21 -8.63 11.51
N TRP A 224 23.01 -8.75 10.20
CA TRP A 224 23.84 -8.14 9.16
C TRP A 224 23.27 -6.81 8.63
N TRP A 225 22.01 -6.49 8.96
CA TRP A 225 21.19 -5.51 8.26
C TRP A 225 20.62 -4.49 9.25
N ASP A 226 21.42 -3.49 9.62
CA ASP A 226 20.96 -2.31 10.36
C ASP A 226 20.22 -1.34 9.40
N LEU A 227 19.06 -1.77 8.88
CA LEU A 227 18.39 -1.06 7.80
C LEU A 227 17.57 0.14 8.29
N TYR A 228 16.81 -0.05 9.37
CA TYR A 228 15.98 0.99 10.00
C TYR A 228 15.51 0.55 11.39
N ALA A 229 14.98 1.48 12.18
CA ALA A 229 14.38 1.19 13.47
C ALA A 229 13.13 2.04 13.75
N TYR A 230 12.19 1.46 14.51
CA TYR A 230 11.06 2.18 15.10
C TYR A 230 11.47 2.90 16.39
N SER A 231 10.95 4.11 16.60
CA SER A 231 11.27 4.92 17.77
C SER A 231 10.58 4.44 19.06
N LYS A 232 9.47 3.71 18.94
CA LYS A 232 8.65 3.25 20.08
C LYS A 232 8.23 1.78 19.98
N ALA A 233 9.07 0.94 19.35
CA ALA A 233 8.82 -0.48 19.16
C ALA A 233 8.43 -1.20 20.47
N ASP A 234 7.37 -2.01 20.42
CA ASP A 234 6.86 -2.79 21.55
C ASP A 234 6.56 -4.25 21.18
N PHE A 235 6.83 -4.66 19.94
CA PHE A 235 6.64 -6.01 19.42
C PHE A 235 7.80 -6.40 18.47
N TRP A 236 8.81 -7.12 18.99
CA TRP A 236 9.96 -7.64 18.19
C TRP A 236 10.63 -6.64 17.25
N GLY A 237 10.80 -5.40 17.70
CA GLY A 237 11.47 -4.34 16.92
C GLY A 237 10.51 -3.49 16.07
N VAL A 238 9.23 -3.85 15.99
CA VAL A 238 8.18 -3.03 15.38
C VAL A 238 7.17 -2.53 16.42
N ASP A 239 6.35 -1.55 16.04
CA ASP A 239 5.17 -1.18 16.80
C ASP A 239 4.04 -2.23 16.62
N SER A 240 3.34 -2.58 17.71
CA SER A 240 2.28 -3.60 17.78
C SER A 240 1.02 -3.27 16.98
N TRP A 241 0.95 -2.07 16.42
CA TRP A 241 -0.14 -1.61 15.57
C TRP A 241 0.16 -1.76 14.07
N ILE A 242 1.40 -2.08 13.69
CA ILE A 242 1.83 -2.31 12.30
C ILE A 242 0.99 -3.37 11.56
N PRO A 243 0.63 -4.52 12.16
CA PRO A 243 -0.20 -5.51 11.48
C PRO A 243 -1.52 -4.93 10.96
N TRP A 244 -2.11 -3.96 11.65
CA TRP A 244 -3.39 -3.36 11.27
C TRP A 244 -3.27 -2.39 10.10
N VAL A 245 -2.13 -1.72 9.94
CA VAL A 245 -1.85 -0.89 8.76
C VAL A 245 -1.73 -1.79 7.52
N TYR A 246 -1.00 -2.90 7.63
CA TYR A 246 -0.93 -3.91 6.56
C TYR A 246 -2.29 -4.54 6.24
N PHE A 247 -3.07 -4.89 7.28
CA PHE A 247 -4.43 -5.40 7.10
C PHE A 247 -5.29 -4.41 6.30
N CYS A 248 -5.21 -3.12 6.62
CA CYS A 248 -5.96 -2.05 5.96
C CYS A 248 -5.50 -1.78 4.51
N GLY A 249 -4.22 -2.02 4.22
CA GLY A 249 -3.66 -1.87 2.86
C GLY A 249 -4.17 -2.90 1.87
N ALA A 250 -4.39 -4.14 2.31
CA ALA A 250 -4.80 -5.22 1.41
C ALA A 250 -6.13 -4.96 0.66
N PRO A 251 -7.23 -4.52 1.29
CA PRO A 251 -8.48 -4.17 0.60
C PRO A 251 -8.32 -3.03 -0.40
N ALA A 252 -7.45 -2.05 -0.11
CA ALA A 252 -7.18 -0.94 -1.01
C ALA A 252 -6.45 -1.42 -2.28
N VAL A 253 -5.37 -2.20 -2.12
CA VAL A 253 -4.60 -2.76 -3.24
C VAL A 253 -5.43 -3.80 -4.00
N GLY A 254 -6.18 -4.64 -3.30
CA GLY A 254 -7.05 -5.66 -3.89
C GLY A 254 -8.18 -5.08 -4.73
N ASN A 255 -8.85 -4.03 -4.25
CA ASN A 255 -9.85 -3.34 -5.04
C ASN A 255 -9.25 -2.62 -6.25
N LEU A 256 -8.07 -2.03 -6.10
CA LEU A 256 -7.34 -1.44 -7.24
C LEU A 256 -6.98 -2.52 -8.28
N SER A 257 -6.51 -3.68 -7.83
CA SER A 257 -6.23 -4.84 -8.68
C SER A 257 -7.48 -5.26 -9.44
N ARG A 258 -8.60 -5.50 -8.76
CA ARG A 258 -9.89 -5.84 -9.38
C ARG A 258 -10.35 -4.80 -10.39
N LEU A 259 -10.28 -3.51 -10.06
CA LEU A 259 -10.64 -2.42 -10.97
C LEU A 259 -9.79 -2.43 -12.24
N ILE A 260 -8.47 -2.53 -12.11
CA ILE A 260 -7.54 -2.54 -13.24
C ILE A 260 -7.79 -3.78 -14.10
N ARG A 261 -7.93 -4.96 -13.47
CA ARG A 261 -8.26 -6.20 -14.16
C ARG A 261 -9.52 -6.06 -15.02
N ASN A 262 -10.59 -5.50 -14.47
CA ASN A 262 -11.86 -5.35 -15.19
C ASN A 262 -11.84 -4.30 -16.30
N ARG A 263 -10.83 -3.42 -16.33
CA ARG A 263 -10.63 -2.44 -17.41
C ARG A 263 -9.69 -2.94 -18.51
N LEU A 264 -8.89 -3.95 -18.21
CA LEU A 264 -7.93 -4.56 -19.14
C LEU A 264 -8.43 -5.88 -19.75
N ALA A 265 -9.44 -6.51 -19.14
CA ALA A 265 -10.12 -7.71 -19.63
C ALA A 265 -11.27 -7.33 -20.57
#